data_AF-A0A081C0N6-F1
#
_entry.id   AF-A0A081C0N6-F1
#
_cell.length_a   1.000
_cell.length_b   1.000
_cell.length_c   1.000
_cell.angle_alpha   90.00
_cell.angle_beta   90.00
_cell.angle_gamma   90.00
#
_symmetry.space_group_name_H-M   'P 1'
#
loop_
_entity.id
_entity.type
_entity.pdbx_description
1 polymer ?
#
loop_
_entity_poly.entity_id
_entity_poly.type
_entity_poly.pdbx_seq_one_letter_code
_entity_poly.pdbx_strand_id
1 'polypeptide(L)'
;MRNIQNPGSALGEAIGSQMEQALNNFLDTLCEELGYHFISASVIDGKKKLLMYDQFGTAFNIDAMIANASMQPIILFESKYIRYKKHNRDKGSWLCTAHPAIRRRYQSIRSSIAVLAGNWSSSSLAMMRSFDINIFLIPFERICELLAHHEIVFDWDEKDRMTAREAWEHYSQLTEYQQRAIGEEMVALVKDDLRSLIGRILDDSVKRDIEKVTIELHSNLGEVKIYEFGSVAEAVEFLNSEELKDVFLTIDSLTLFDPPPEIGYANGEEHSHKEESIGKV
;
A
#
# COMPACT_ATOMS: atom_id res chain seq x y z
N MET A 1 21.75 14.23 -26.05
CA MET A 1 21.33 13.62 -24.76
C MET A 1 20.89 14.73 -23.83
N ARG A 2 19.73 14.60 -23.17
CA ARG A 2 19.33 15.56 -22.11
C ARG A 2 20.32 15.40 -20.95
N ASN A 3 20.89 16.50 -20.48
CA ASN A 3 21.77 16.49 -19.31
C ASN A 3 20.93 16.26 -18.06
N ILE A 4 20.89 15.02 -17.55
CA ILE A 4 20.15 14.67 -16.33
C ILE A 4 21.04 14.93 -15.12
N GLN A 5 20.62 15.85 -14.25
CA GLN A 5 21.36 16.19 -13.03
C GLN A 5 21.44 15.05 -12.02
N ASN A 6 20.45 14.14 -12.00
CA ASN A 6 20.41 12.99 -11.10
C ASN A 6 19.98 11.71 -11.85
N PRO A 7 20.94 10.98 -12.47
CA PRO A 7 20.65 9.77 -13.24
C PRO A 7 19.96 8.68 -12.43
N GLY A 8 20.31 8.50 -11.15
CA GLY A 8 19.70 7.48 -10.30
C GLY A 8 18.23 7.76 -9.97
N SER A 9 17.87 9.04 -9.75
CA SER A 9 16.46 9.44 -9.59
C SER A 9 15.70 9.24 -10.90
N ALA A 10 16.28 9.67 -12.03
CA ALA A 10 15.64 9.53 -13.33
C ALA A 10 15.38 8.06 -13.70
N LEU A 11 16.34 7.17 -13.43
CA LEU A 11 16.15 5.74 -13.66
C LEU A 11 15.05 5.15 -12.78
N GLY A 12 15.05 5.49 -11.48
CA GLY A 12 13.99 5.07 -10.56
C GLY A 12 12.60 5.55 -10.98
N GLU A 13 12.47 6.81 -11.40
CA GLU A 13 11.21 7.36 -11.92
C GLU A 13 10.76 6.66 -13.22
N ALA A 14 11.70 6.37 -14.12
CA ALA A 14 11.39 5.69 -15.37
C ALA A 14 10.90 4.26 -15.14
N ILE A 15 11.59 3.48 -14.30
CA ILE A 15 11.18 2.12 -13.93
C ILE A 15 9.82 2.14 -13.23
N GLY A 16 9.65 3.03 -12.24
CA GLY A 16 8.38 3.18 -11.53
C GLY A 16 7.22 3.52 -12.47
N SER A 17 7.45 4.38 -13.46
CA SER A 17 6.44 4.73 -14.47
C SER A 17 6.08 3.57 -15.40
N GLN A 18 7.05 2.71 -15.77
CA GLN A 18 6.75 1.53 -16.59
C GLN A 18 5.94 0.50 -15.80
N MET A 19 6.28 0.29 -14.53
CA MET A 19 5.48 -0.57 -13.64
C MET A 19 4.05 -0.04 -13.46
N GLU A 20 3.88 1.26 -13.22
CA GLU A 20 2.56 1.89 -13.06
C GLU A 20 1.72 1.73 -14.34
N GLN A 21 2.30 1.95 -15.52
CA GLN A 21 1.62 1.74 -16.80
C GLN A 21 1.20 0.28 -17.00
N ALA A 22 2.10 -0.66 -16.73
CA ALA A 22 1.81 -2.10 -16.83
C ALA A 22 0.69 -2.52 -15.87
N LEU A 23 0.72 -2.01 -14.63
CA LEU A 23 -0.30 -2.26 -13.63
C LEU A 23 -1.65 -1.71 -14.06
N ASN A 24 -1.70 -0.47 -14.54
CA ASN A 24 -2.92 0.16 -15.01
C ASN A 24 -3.54 -0.60 -16.20
N ASN A 25 -2.73 -1.02 -17.17
CA ASN A 25 -3.22 -1.82 -18.30
C ASN A 25 -3.80 -3.17 -17.86
N PHE A 26 -3.13 -3.83 -16.91
CA PHE A 26 -3.62 -5.07 -16.34
C PHE A 26 -4.95 -4.88 -15.60
N LEU A 27 -5.05 -3.86 -14.74
CA LEU A 27 -6.25 -3.58 -13.97
C LEU A 27 -7.42 -3.17 -14.86
N ASP A 28 -7.17 -2.39 -15.91
CA ASP A 28 -8.17 -2.00 -16.90
C ASP A 28 -8.78 -3.23 -17.59
N THR A 29 -7.91 -4.10 -18.13
CA THR A 29 -8.33 -5.37 -18.76
C THR A 29 -9.12 -6.25 -17.79
N LEU A 30 -8.65 -6.39 -16.55
CA LEU A 30 -9.32 -7.19 -15.53
C LEU A 30 -10.70 -6.62 -15.16
N CYS A 31 -10.83 -5.30 -15.08
CA CYS A 31 -12.10 -4.65 -14.77
C CYS A 31 -13.12 -4.85 -15.90
N GLU A 32 -12.69 -4.73 -17.16
CA GLU A 32 -13.54 -4.99 -18.32
C GLU A 32 -14.06 -6.44 -18.31
N GLU A 33 -13.20 -7.42 -18.05
CA GLU A 33 -13.57 -8.84 -17.92
C GLU A 33 -14.62 -9.08 -16.82
N LEU A 34 -14.54 -8.33 -15.72
CA LEU A 34 -15.42 -8.46 -14.55
C LEU A 34 -16.66 -7.55 -14.61
N GLY A 35 -16.80 -6.70 -15.63
CA GLY A 35 -17.93 -5.76 -15.76
C GLY A 35 -17.86 -4.55 -14.81
N TYR A 36 -16.66 -4.13 -14.42
CA TYR A 36 -16.39 -2.94 -13.61
C TYR A 36 -15.62 -1.88 -14.40
N HIS A 37 -15.49 -0.68 -13.85
CA HIS A 37 -14.75 0.42 -14.46
C HIS A 37 -13.45 0.68 -13.70
N PHE A 38 -12.32 0.62 -14.41
CA PHE A 38 -11.04 1.10 -13.89
C PHE A 38 -10.89 2.59 -14.18
N ILE A 39 -10.48 3.36 -13.18
CA ILE A 39 -10.34 4.83 -13.28
C ILE A 39 -9.01 5.22 -12.65
N SER A 40 -8.04 5.63 -13.46
CA SER A 40 -6.71 6.09 -13.03
C SER A 40 -6.48 7.59 -13.23
N ALA A 41 -7.41 8.28 -13.89
CA ALA A 41 -7.36 9.73 -14.02
C ALA A 41 -8.73 10.30 -14.37
N SER A 42 -8.99 11.51 -13.90
CA SER A 42 -9.97 12.43 -14.49
C SER A 42 -9.23 13.66 -14.99
N VAL A 43 -9.75 14.30 -16.05
CA VAL A 43 -9.20 15.57 -16.52
C VAL A 43 -9.81 16.69 -15.68
N ILE A 44 -9.01 17.26 -14.78
CA ILE A 44 -9.39 18.43 -13.98
C ILE A 44 -8.36 19.52 -14.28
N ASP A 45 -8.80 20.67 -14.79
CA ASP A 45 -7.94 21.80 -15.19
C ASP A 45 -6.78 21.41 -16.13
N GLY A 46 -7.04 20.51 -17.07
CA GLY A 46 -6.04 20.01 -18.04
C GLY A 46 -4.98 19.08 -17.44
N LYS A 47 -5.07 18.73 -16.15
CA LYS A 47 -4.20 17.77 -15.48
C LYS A 47 -4.95 16.46 -15.24
N LYS A 48 -4.28 15.34 -15.52
CA LYS A 48 -4.76 14.00 -15.18
C LYS A 48 -4.57 13.79 -13.68
N LYS A 49 -5.65 13.88 -12.92
CA LYS A 49 -5.68 13.61 -11.48
C LYS A 49 -6.97 12.90 -11.12
N LEU A 50 -6.91 11.97 -10.20
CA LEU A 50 -8.11 11.39 -9.60
C LEU A 50 -8.26 11.97 -8.20
N LEU A 51 -9.09 13.00 -8.08
CA LEU A 51 -9.38 13.64 -6.80
C LEU A 51 -10.61 13.00 -6.17
N MET A 52 -10.45 12.51 -4.94
CA MET A 52 -11.56 12.11 -4.08
C MET A 52 -11.52 12.95 -2.81
N TYR A 53 -12.68 13.14 -2.20
CA TYR A 53 -12.84 13.99 -1.02
C TYR A 53 -13.19 13.15 0.19
N ASP A 54 -12.76 13.55 1.39
CA ASP A 54 -13.29 12.99 2.63
C ASP A 54 -14.63 13.64 3.03
N GLN A 55 -15.18 13.23 4.18
CA GLN A 55 -16.43 13.78 4.71
C GLN A 55 -16.36 15.28 5.06
N PHE A 56 -15.17 15.84 5.23
CA PHE A 56 -14.93 17.24 5.58
C PHE A 56 -14.58 18.12 4.37
N GLY A 57 -14.44 17.53 3.18
CA GLY A 57 -14.09 18.25 1.95
C GLY A 57 -12.59 18.32 1.67
N THR A 58 -11.75 17.59 2.41
CA THR A 58 -10.31 17.47 2.12
C THR A 58 -10.13 16.66 0.84
N ALA A 59 -9.41 17.22 -0.14
CA ALA A 59 -9.11 16.54 -1.39
C ALA A 59 -7.87 15.65 -1.25
N PHE A 60 -7.98 14.41 -1.72
CA PHE A 60 -6.91 13.44 -1.85
C PHE A 60 -6.72 13.10 -3.32
N ASN A 61 -5.48 13.12 -3.79
CA ASN A 61 -5.13 12.59 -5.09
C ASN A 61 -4.71 11.13 -4.90
N ILE A 62 -5.47 10.22 -5.51
CA ILE A 62 -5.23 8.78 -5.49
C ILE A 62 -4.80 8.34 -6.88
N ASP A 63 -4.01 7.28 -6.96
CA ASP A 63 -3.50 6.79 -8.24
C ASP A 63 -4.60 6.16 -9.09
N ALA A 64 -5.46 5.31 -8.49
CA ALA A 64 -6.59 4.72 -9.21
C ALA A 64 -7.73 4.22 -8.29
N MET A 65 -8.88 3.92 -8.89
CA MET A 65 -9.98 3.21 -8.25
C MET A 65 -10.69 2.26 -9.23
N ILE A 66 -11.38 1.27 -8.68
CA ILE A 66 -12.35 0.46 -9.40
C ILE A 66 -13.75 0.89 -8.97
N ALA A 67 -14.65 1.13 -9.92
CA ALA A 67 -16.03 1.51 -9.68
C ALA A 67 -17.02 0.52 -10.32
N ASN A 68 -18.21 0.38 -9.73
CA ASN A 68 -19.29 -0.41 -10.31
C ASN A 68 -20.01 0.35 -11.44
N ALA A 69 -21.00 -0.29 -12.08
CA ALA A 69 -21.80 0.31 -13.16
C ALA A 69 -22.52 1.63 -12.77
N SER A 70 -22.77 1.86 -11.48
CA SER A 70 -23.34 3.10 -10.95
C SER A 70 -22.29 4.16 -10.60
N MET A 71 -21.03 3.94 -10.99
CA MET A 71 -19.88 4.79 -10.68
C MET A 71 -19.61 4.96 -9.17
N GLN A 72 -20.05 3.98 -8.36
CA GLN A 72 -19.69 3.95 -6.94
C GLN A 72 -18.31 3.30 -6.79
N PRO A 73 -17.36 3.92 -6.06
CA PRO A 73 -16.03 3.35 -5.87
C PRO A 73 -16.11 2.11 -4.98
N ILE A 74 -15.42 1.04 -5.38
CA ILE A 74 -15.41 -0.26 -4.71
C ILE A 74 -14.02 -0.58 -4.16
N ILE A 75 -12.95 -0.27 -4.90
CA ILE A 75 -11.57 -0.53 -4.47
C ILE A 75 -10.71 0.72 -4.73
N LEU A 76 -9.89 1.10 -3.75
CA LEU A 76 -8.87 2.14 -3.91
C LEU A 76 -7.51 1.51 -4.21
N PHE A 77 -6.76 2.12 -5.12
CA PHE A 77 -5.42 1.68 -5.52
C PHE A 77 -4.39 2.79 -5.37
N GLU A 78 -3.25 2.40 -4.83
CA GLU A 78 -2.03 3.20 -4.81
C GLU A 78 -0.86 2.33 -5.27
N SER A 79 -0.01 2.90 -6.12
CA SER A 79 1.23 2.26 -6.55
C SER A 79 2.41 3.14 -6.18
N LYS A 80 3.44 2.54 -5.57
CA LYS A 80 4.61 3.30 -5.11
C LYS A 80 5.88 2.51 -5.33
N TYR A 81 6.78 3.08 -6.10
CA TYR A 81 8.14 2.61 -6.25
C TYR A 81 9.07 3.41 -5.33
N ILE A 82 9.89 2.71 -4.53
CA ILE A 82 10.92 3.31 -3.69
C ILE A 82 12.22 2.54 -3.81
N ARG A 83 13.30 3.22 -4.22
CA ARG A 83 14.64 2.64 -4.22
C ARG A 83 15.29 2.66 -2.84
N TYR A 84 15.16 3.77 -2.11
CA TYR A 84 15.83 4.01 -0.83
C TYR A 84 14.85 4.19 0.31
N LYS A 85 15.08 3.48 1.43
CA LYS A 85 14.17 3.40 2.58
C LYS A 85 13.80 4.74 3.24
N LYS A 86 14.56 5.81 3.02
CA LYS A 86 14.40 7.13 3.67
C LYS A 86 13.02 7.76 3.48
N HIS A 87 12.28 7.37 2.44
CA HIS A 87 10.94 7.88 2.15
C HIS A 87 9.80 6.91 2.50
N ASN A 88 10.10 5.71 3.03
CA ASN A 88 9.08 4.69 3.29
C ASN A 88 7.99 5.16 4.24
N ARG A 89 8.36 5.84 5.34
CA ARG A 89 7.40 6.31 6.34
C ARG A 89 6.48 7.39 5.79
N ASP A 90 7.05 8.38 5.09
CA ASP A 90 6.27 9.48 4.50
C ASP A 90 5.33 9.00 3.40
N LYS A 91 5.81 8.08 2.55
CA LYS A 91 4.98 7.53 1.47
C LYS A 91 3.92 6.58 2.01
N GLY A 92 4.26 5.72 2.96
CA GLY A 92 3.29 4.81 3.58
C GLY A 92 2.22 5.56 4.39
N SER A 93 2.60 6.61 5.13
CA SER A 93 1.66 7.37 5.97
C SER A 93 0.63 8.15 5.14
N TRP A 94 1.00 8.55 3.92
CA TRP A 94 0.05 9.11 2.96
C TRP A 94 -1.11 8.15 2.69
N LEU A 95 -0.83 6.87 2.42
CA LEU A 95 -1.87 5.86 2.19
C LEU A 95 -2.73 5.65 3.44
N CYS A 96 -2.09 5.53 4.61
CA CYS A 96 -2.76 5.40 5.91
C CYS A 96 -3.65 6.61 6.26
N THR A 97 -3.42 7.76 5.64
CA THR A 97 -4.24 8.96 5.84
C THR A 97 -5.36 9.02 4.81
N ALA A 98 -5.01 8.90 3.52
CA ALA A 98 -5.93 9.10 2.41
C ALA A 98 -7.00 8.01 2.34
N HIS A 99 -6.60 6.74 2.32
CA HIS A 99 -7.54 5.65 2.07
C HIS A 99 -8.61 5.54 3.17
N PRO A 100 -8.28 5.54 4.48
CA PRO A 100 -9.29 5.51 5.53
C PRO A 100 -10.21 6.74 5.51
N ALA A 101 -9.67 7.93 5.24
CA ALA A 101 -10.48 9.15 5.15
C ALA A 101 -11.51 9.08 4.00
N ILE A 102 -11.10 8.60 2.83
CA ILE A 102 -11.97 8.38 1.68
C ILE A 102 -13.00 7.30 2.00
N ARG A 103 -12.59 6.16 2.58
CA ARG A 103 -13.50 5.04 2.92
C ARG A 103 -14.60 5.44 3.91
N ARG A 104 -14.32 6.34 4.85
CA ARG A 104 -15.35 6.90 5.75
C ARG A 104 -16.43 7.67 4.99
N ARG A 105 -16.09 8.36 3.90
CA ARG A 105 -17.06 9.07 3.06
C ARG A 105 -17.79 8.12 2.09
N TYR A 106 -17.05 7.25 1.41
CA TYR A 106 -17.59 6.37 0.38
C TYR A 106 -17.75 4.94 0.92
N GLN A 107 -18.89 4.70 1.55
CA GLN A 107 -19.23 3.42 2.21
C GLN A 107 -19.31 2.21 1.25
N SER A 108 -19.34 2.45 -0.07
CA SER A 108 -19.28 1.39 -1.08
C SER A 108 -17.90 0.76 -1.22
N ILE A 109 -16.84 1.41 -0.72
CA ILE A 109 -15.47 0.92 -0.84
C ILE A 109 -15.27 -0.26 0.11
N ARG A 110 -14.93 -1.41 -0.48
CA ARG A 110 -14.73 -2.69 0.20
C ARG A 110 -13.27 -2.93 0.56
N SER A 111 -12.33 -2.35 -0.19
CA SER A 111 -10.90 -2.62 0.00
C SER A 111 -9.99 -1.45 -0.38
N SER A 112 -8.84 -1.41 0.29
CA SER A 112 -7.67 -0.61 -0.04
C SER A 112 -6.56 -1.54 -0.51
N ILE A 113 -5.95 -1.24 -1.66
CA ILE A 113 -4.85 -2.02 -2.21
C ILE A 113 -3.65 -1.10 -2.48
N ALA A 114 -2.46 -1.55 -2.06
CA ALA A 114 -1.18 -0.93 -2.36
C ALA A 114 -0.29 -1.91 -3.13
N VAL A 115 0.16 -1.53 -4.32
CA VAL A 115 1.18 -2.25 -5.07
C VAL A 115 2.50 -1.50 -4.89
N LEU A 116 3.37 -2.09 -4.07
CA LEU A 116 4.61 -1.48 -3.62
C LEU A 116 5.78 -2.15 -4.31
N ALA A 117 6.72 -1.36 -4.83
CA ALA A 117 7.92 -1.86 -5.46
C ALA A 117 9.18 -1.28 -4.83
N GLY A 118 10.21 -2.11 -4.74
CA GLY A 118 11.52 -1.73 -4.22
C GLY A 118 11.65 -1.94 -2.72
N ASN A 119 12.41 -1.05 -2.07
CA ASN A 119 12.98 -1.32 -0.75
C ASN A 119 12.10 -0.79 0.39
N TRP A 120 11.10 -1.57 0.76
CA TRP A 120 10.15 -1.24 1.84
C TRP A 120 10.57 -1.86 3.18
N SER A 121 10.53 -1.06 4.25
CA SER A 121 10.86 -1.50 5.61
C SER A 121 9.68 -2.22 6.23
N SER A 122 9.96 -3.26 7.02
CA SER A 122 8.96 -4.04 7.75
C SER A 122 8.03 -3.16 8.61
N SER A 123 8.58 -2.13 9.27
CA SER A 123 7.80 -1.16 10.05
C SER A 123 6.80 -0.36 9.22
N SER A 124 7.14 0.03 8.00
CA SER A 124 6.23 0.75 7.10
C SER A 124 5.17 -0.18 6.52
N LEU A 125 5.53 -1.42 6.21
CA LEU A 125 4.58 -2.44 5.79
C LEU A 125 3.58 -2.77 6.91
N ALA A 126 4.06 -2.97 8.14
CA ALA A 126 3.22 -3.21 9.30
C ALA A 126 2.26 -2.05 9.57
N MET A 127 2.75 -0.81 9.46
CA MET A 127 1.91 0.39 9.55
C MET A 127 0.81 0.39 8.49
N MET A 128 1.11 0.13 7.22
CA MET A 128 0.04 0.11 6.19
C MET A 128 -0.98 -1.01 6.44
N ARG A 129 -0.53 -2.20 6.87
CA ARG A 129 -1.41 -3.31 7.23
C ARG A 129 -2.34 -2.98 8.39
N SER A 130 -1.88 -2.20 9.38
CA SER A 130 -2.72 -1.79 10.52
C SER A 130 -3.85 -0.82 10.14
N PHE A 131 -3.87 -0.33 8.90
CA PHE A 131 -4.96 0.50 8.34
C PHE A 131 -5.80 -0.28 7.30
N ASP A 132 -5.81 -1.61 7.37
CA ASP A 132 -6.54 -2.51 6.47
C ASP A 132 -6.22 -2.27 4.99
N ILE A 133 -4.93 -2.05 4.69
CA ILE A 133 -4.41 -1.94 3.32
C ILE A 133 -3.80 -3.29 2.93
N ASN A 134 -4.35 -3.89 1.87
CA ASN A 134 -3.78 -5.09 1.26
C ASN A 134 -2.53 -4.69 0.48
N ILE A 135 -1.39 -5.32 0.79
CA ILE A 135 -0.10 -4.98 0.21
C ILE A 135 0.37 -6.09 -0.71
N PHE A 136 0.71 -5.71 -1.94
CA PHE A 136 1.43 -6.54 -2.90
C PHE A 136 2.81 -5.95 -3.08
N LEU A 137 3.84 -6.70 -2.68
CA LEU A 137 5.22 -6.24 -2.70
C LEU A 137 5.99 -6.88 -3.86
N ILE A 138 6.59 -6.03 -4.69
CA ILE A 138 7.61 -6.39 -5.68
C ILE A 138 8.98 -6.08 -5.02
N PRO A 139 9.72 -7.10 -4.54
CA PRO A 139 10.95 -6.88 -3.77
C PRO A 139 12.04 -6.19 -4.60
N PHE A 140 12.89 -5.39 -3.95
CA PHE A 140 13.97 -4.66 -4.62
C PHE A 140 14.96 -5.60 -5.33
N GLU A 141 15.27 -6.72 -4.69
CA GLU A 141 16.20 -7.74 -5.17
C GLU A 141 15.71 -8.32 -6.50
N ARG A 142 14.40 -8.60 -6.61
CA ARG A 142 13.77 -9.08 -7.84
C ARG A 142 13.84 -8.05 -8.96
N ILE A 143 13.73 -6.76 -8.65
CA ILE A 143 13.87 -5.68 -9.63
C ILE A 143 15.32 -5.61 -10.13
N CYS A 144 16.30 -5.72 -9.22
CA CYS A 144 17.71 -5.74 -9.59
C CYS A 144 18.06 -6.93 -10.51
N GLU A 145 17.56 -8.12 -10.19
CA GLU A 145 17.74 -9.32 -11.03
C GLU A 145 17.14 -9.13 -12.43
N LEU A 146 15.92 -8.60 -12.50
CA LEU A 146 15.23 -8.30 -13.76
C LEU A 146 16.06 -7.34 -14.61
N LEU A 147 16.50 -6.21 -14.04
CA LEU A 147 17.29 -5.20 -14.74
C LEU A 147 18.66 -5.71 -15.18
N ALA A 148 19.26 -6.64 -14.43
CA ALA A 148 20.52 -7.27 -14.80
C ALA A 148 20.43 -8.06 -16.13
N HIS A 149 19.26 -8.63 -16.48
CA HIS A 149 19.06 -9.27 -17.79
C HIS A 149 19.13 -8.28 -18.97
N HIS A 150 18.97 -6.98 -18.69
CA HIS A 150 19.15 -5.89 -19.64
C HIS A 150 20.50 -5.19 -19.51
N GLU A 151 21.46 -5.81 -18.80
CA GLU A 151 22.77 -5.24 -18.50
C GLU A 151 22.70 -3.93 -17.71
N ILE A 152 21.62 -3.71 -16.95
CA ILE A 152 21.43 -2.55 -16.10
C ILE A 152 21.74 -2.95 -14.66
N VAL A 153 22.92 -2.58 -14.18
CA VAL A 153 23.28 -2.70 -12.76
C VAL A 153 22.41 -1.73 -11.97
N PHE A 154 21.64 -2.23 -10.99
CA PHE A 154 20.69 -1.41 -10.23
C PHE A 154 20.89 -1.35 -8.71
N ASP A 155 21.72 -2.25 -8.19
CA ASP A 155 22.13 -2.31 -6.79
C ASP A 155 23.44 -1.52 -6.61
N TRP A 156 23.33 -0.25 -6.25
CA TRP A 156 24.47 0.63 -6.01
C TRP A 156 24.15 1.65 -4.91
N ASP A 157 25.18 2.09 -4.18
CA ASP A 157 25.03 3.07 -3.09
C ASP A 157 24.52 4.43 -3.59
N GLU A 158 23.70 5.14 -2.81
CA GLU A 158 23.12 6.44 -3.20
C GLU A 158 24.15 7.47 -3.70
N LYS A 159 25.39 7.40 -3.22
CA LYS A 159 26.46 8.34 -3.62
C LYS A 159 27.21 7.94 -4.88
N ASP A 160 27.03 6.71 -5.38
CA ASP A 160 27.70 6.26 -6.60
C ASP A 160 27.00 6.81 -7.85
N ARG A 161 27.52 7.95 -8.32
CA ARG A 161 27.00 8.66 -9.49
C ARG A 161 27.47 8.07 -10.82
N MET A 162 28.58 7.33 -10.84
CA MET A 162 29.13 6.77 -12.07
C MET A 162 28.30 5.58 -12.51
N THR A 163 28.09 4.62 -11.60
CA THR A 163 27.23 3.47 -11.85
C THR A 163 25.80 3.91 -12.18
N ALA A 164 25.27 4.92 -11.47
CA ALA A 164 23.94 5.48 -11.77
C ALA A 164 23.83 6.04 -13.19
N ARG A 165 24.91 6.67 -13.68
CA ARG A 165 24.95 7.26 -15.01
C ARG A 165 25.03 6.17 -16.08
N GLU A 166 25.90 5.19 -15.90
CA GLU A 166 26.02 4.04 -16.79
C GLU A 166 24.68 3.30 -16.88
N ALA A 167 24.06 2.96 -15.74
CA ALA A 167 22.75 2.32 -15.69
C ALA A 167 21.67 3.13 -16.44
N TRP A 168 21.64 4.45 -16.28
CA TRP A 168 20.72 5.32 -17.02
C TRP A 168 21.01 5.33 -18.52
N GLU A 169 22.28 5.34 -18.92
CA GLU A 169 22.68 5.29 -20.33
C GLU A 169 22.25 3.97 -20.99
N HIS A 170 22.43 2.84 -20.31
CA HIS A 170 21.95 1.53 -20.76
C HIS A 170 20.42 1.51 -20.88
N TYR A 171 19.69 1.96 -19.85
CA TYR A 171 18.22 2.03 -19.89
C TYR A 171 17.71 2.93 -21.01
N SER A 172 18.37 4.06 -21.25
CA SER A 172 17.99 5.02 -22.30
C SER A 172 18.22 4.48 -23.72
N GLN A 173 19.03 3.45 -23.88
CA GLN A 173 19.26 2.77 -25.16
C GLN A 173 18.26 1.65 -25.42
N LEU A 174 17.50 1.22 -24.40
CA LEU A 174 16.42 0.26 -24.58
C LEU A 174 15.33 0.85 -25.48
N THR A 175 14.77 -0.02 -26.32
CA THR A 175 13.56 0.30 -27.09
C THR A 175 12.36 0.51 -26.15
N GLU A 176 11.35 1.24 -26.61
CA GLU A 176 10.09 1.42 -25.84
C GLU A 176 9.44 0.08 -25.48
N TYR A 177 9.57 -0.93 -26.36
CA TYR A 177 9.10 -2.29 -26.10
C TYR A 177 9.84 -2.94 -24.93
N GLN A 178 11.17 -2.85 -24.89
CA GLN A 178 11.97 -3.39 -23.79
C GLN A 178 11.69 -2.67 -22.47
N GLN A 179 11.55 -1.34 -22.50
CA GLN A 179 11.19 -0.56 -21.31
C GLN A 179 9.81 -0.97 -20.77
N ARG A 180 8.84 -1.22 -21.66
CA ARG A 180 7.51 -1.71 -21.27
C ARG A 180 7.57 -3.11 -20.68
N ALA A 181 8.33 -4.01 -21.31
CA ALA A 181 8.51 -5.38 -20.84
C ALA A 181 9.04 -5.42 -19.39
N ILE A 182 9.97 -4.53 -19.03
CA ILE A 182 10.43 -4.38 -17.63
C ILE A 182 9.26 -4.15 -16.67
N GLY A 183 8.35 -3.24 -17.00
CA GLY A 183 7.17 -2.97 -16.17
C GLY A 183 6.21 -4.16 -16.11
N GLU A 184 5.98 -4.84 -17.23
CA GLU A 184 5.13 -6.03 -17.32
C GLU A 184 5.67 -7.19 -16.49
N GLU A 185 6.98 -7.44 -16.55
CA GLU A 185 7.67 -8.46 -15.76
C GLU A 185 7.66 -8.16 -14.27
N MET A 186 7.79 -6.88 -13.88
CA MET A 186 7.61 -6.46 -12.48
C MET A 186 6.20 -6.77 -11.98
N VAL A 187 5.17 -6.40 -12.74
CA VAL A 187 3.76 -6.63 -12.35
C VAL A 187 3.42 -8.11 -12.34
N ALA A 188 4.03 -8.92 -13.21
CA ALA A 188 3.81 -10.37 -13.27
C ALA A 188 4.08 -11.07 -11.92
N LEU A 189 4.99 -10.53 -11.09
CA LEU A 189 5.31 -11.08 -9.77
C LEU A 189 4.15 -11.05 -8.77
N VAL A 190 3.16 -10.18 -8.98
CA VAL A 190 2.02 -9.99 -8.07
C VAL A 190 0.67 -10.14 -8.75
N LYS A 191 0.65 -10.31 -10.08
CA LYS A 191 -0.53 -10.24 -10.93
C LYS A 191 -1.61 -11.26 -10.54
N ASP A 192 -1.23 -12.51 -10.30
CA ASP A 192 -2.19 -13.59 -10.05
C ASP A 192 -2.84 -13.48 -8.66
N ASP A 193 -2.06 -13.13 -7.65
CA ASP A 193 -2.58 -12.87 -6.31
C ASP A 193 -3.49 -11.63 -6.31
N LEU A 194 -3.11 -10.60 -7.06
CA LEU A 194 -3.91 -9.38 -7.20
C LEU A 194 -5.23 -9.68 -7.92
N ARG A 195 -5.20 -10.45 -9.01
CA ARG A 195 -6.41 -10.93 -9.70
C ARG A 195 -7.33 -11.69 -8.77
N SER A 196 -6.77 -12.61 -7.99
CA SER A 196 -7.51 -13.47 -7.07
C SER A 196 -8.18 -12.64 -5.96
N LEU A 197 -7.47 -11.66 -5.38
CA LEU A 197 -8.05 -10.77 -4.38
C LEU A 197 -9.16 -9.90 -4.98
N ILE A 198 -8.92 -9.25 -6.12
CA ILE A 198 -9.91 -8.39 -6.78
C ILE A 198 -11.16 -9.19 -7.13
N GLY A 199 -11.00 -10.37 -7.74
CA GLY A 199 -12.11 -11.25 -8.07
C GLY A 199 -12.98 -11.58 -6.85
N ARG A 200 -12.37 -11.90 -5.70
CA ARG A 200 -13.11 -12.13 -4.45
C ARG A 200 -13.84 -10.89 -3.93
N ILE A 201 -13.23 -9.71 -4.00
CA ILE A 201 -13.85 -8.46 -3.51
C ILE A 201 -15.06 -8.06 -4.37
N LEU A 202 -14.97 -8.31 -5.68
CA LEU A 202 -15.98 -7.94 -6.67
C LEU A 202 -17.05 -9.03 -6.88
N ASP A 203 -16.90 -10.21 -6.26
CA ASP A 203 -17.91 -11.27 -6.33
C ASP A 203 -19.15 -10.92 -5.48
N ASP A 204 -20.13 -10.27 -6.12
CA ASP A 204 -21.41 -9.93 -5.52
C ASP A 204 -22.38 -11.13 -5.40
N SER A 205 -21.97 -12.34 -5.81
CA SER A 205 -22.77 -13.56 -5.58
C SER A 205 -22.60 -14.12 -4.17
N VAL A 206 -21.53 -13.73 -3.46
CA VAL A 206 -21.27 -14.16 -2.09
C VAL A 206 -22.24 -13.46 -1.14
N LYS A 207 -22.88 -14.24 -0.27
CA LYS A 207 -23.72 -13.69 0.79
C LYS A 207 -22.86 -12.85 1.73
N ARG A 208 -23.32 -11.64 2.03
CA ARG A 208 -22.65 -10.76 2.99
C ARG A 208 -22.94 -11.23 4.42
N ASP A 209 -21.87 -11.47 5.17
CA ASP A 209 -21.92 -11.76 6.59
C ASP A 209 -21.09 -10.70 7.35
N ILE A 210 -21.43 -10.46 8.61
CA ILE A 210 -20.70 -9.52 9.47
C ILE A 210 -19.53 -10.28 10.10
N GLU A 211 -18.30 -9.96 9.69
CA GLU A 211 -17.08 -10.62 10.20
C GLU A 211 -16.56 -10.01 11.50
N LYS A 212 -16.81 -8.71 11.72
CA LYS A 212 -16.33 -7.96 12.88
C LYS A 212 -17.26 -6.81 13.24
N VAL A 213 -17.43 -6.56 14.53
CA VAL A 213 -18.06 -5.34 15.07
C VAL A 213 -17.05 -4.62 15.94
N THR A 214 -16.84 -3.33 15.67
CA THR A 214 -15.97 -2.47 16.50
C THR A 214 -16.84 -1.45 17.24
N ILE A 215 -16.64 -1.35 18.55
CA ILE A 215 -17.30 -0.36 19.41
C ILE A 215 -16.23 0.57 19.95
N GLU A 216 -16.37 1.86 19.68
CA GLU A 216 -15.53 2.92 20.22
C GLU A 216 -16.33 3.70 21.28
N LEU A 217 -15.83 3.68 22.52
CA LEU A 217 -16.40 4.41 23.64
C LEU A 217 -15.54 5.63 23.93
N HIS A 218 -16.18 6.79 24.03
CA HIS A 218 -15.54 8.04 24.40
C HIS A 218 -15.99 8.48 25.80
N SER A 219 -15.04 8.76 26.69
CA SER A 219 -15.34 9.45 27.95
C SER A 219 -15.42 10.97 27.71
N ASN A 220 -16.12 11.67 28.59
CA ASN A 220 -16.15 13.14 28.58
C ASN A 220 -14.80 13.78 28.95
N LEU A 221 -13.82 12.98 29.41
CA LEU A 221 -12.44 13.41 29.68
C LEU A 221 -11.51 13.17 28.49
N GLY A 222 -12.04 12.63 27.38
CA GLY A 222 -11.28 12.39 26.15
C GLY A 222 -10.60 11.01 26.08
N GLU A 223 -10.93 10.10 26.99
CA GLU A 223 -10.46 8.71 26.90
C GLU A 223 -11.20 7.97 25.80
N VAL A 224 -10.49 7.07 25.13
CA VAL A 224 -11.05 6.23 24.07
C VAL A 224 -10.76 4.78 24.40
N LYS A 225 -11.81 3.95 24.48
CA LYS A 225 -11.67 2.49 24.56
C LYS A 225 -12.30 1.86 23.32
N ILE A 226 -11.56 0.97 22.67
CA ILE A 226 -11.99 0.27 21.46
C ILE A 226 -12.12 -1.22 21.80
N TYR A 227 -13.27 -1.79 21.47
CA TYR A 227 -13.58 -3.20 21.63
C TYR A 227 -13.90 -3.81 20.27
N GLU A 228 -13.43 -5.03 20.02
CA GLU A 228 -13.71 -5.79 18.82
C GLU A 228 -14.43 -7.10 19.17
N PHE A 229 -15.48 -7.41 18.42
CA PHE A 229 -16.33 -8.59 18.61
C PHE A 229 -16.46 -9.35 17.30
N GLY A 230 -16.56 -10.68 17.38
CA GLY A 230 -16.72 -11.56 16.21
C GLY A 230 -18.16 -11.65 15.73
N SER A 231 -19.12 -11.16 16.51
CA SER A 231 -20.54 -11.15 16.12
C SER A 231 -21.31 -9.95 16.66
N VAL A 232 -22.45 -9.68 16.02
CA VAL A 232 -23.40 -8.65 16.50
C VAL A 232 -23.96 -9.01 17.88
N ALA A 233 -24.16 -10.30 18.15
CA ALA A 233 -24.72 -10.74 19.43
C ALA A 233 -23.79 -10.41 20.61
N GLU A 234 -22.50 -10.73 20.48
CA GLU A 234 -21.47 -10.41 21.48
C GLU A 234 -21.36 -8.89 21.71
N ALA A 235 -21.38 -8.10 20.64
CA ALA A 235 -21.32 -6.65 20.74
C ALA A 235 -22.53 -6.05 21.47
N VAL A 236 -23.74 -6.59 21.22
CA VAL A 236 -24.97 -6.16 21.89
C VAL A 236 -24.99 -6.61 23.35
N GLU A 237 -24.49 -7.81 23.66
CA GLU A 237 -24.35 -8.29 25.04
C GLU A 237 -23.40 -7.38 25.83
N PHE A 238 -22.26 -7.02 25.26
CA PHE A 238 -21.33 -6.05 25.84
C PHE A 238 -22.01 -4.70 26.11
N LEU A 239 -22.76 -4.16 25.13
CA LEU A 239 -23.46 -2.88 25.27
C LEU A 239 -24.58 -2.87 26.33
N ASN A 240 -25.10 -4.03 26.69
CA ASN A 240 -26.13 -4.17 27.72
C ASN A 240 -25.56 -4.57 29.10
N SER A 241 -24.24 -4.74 29.21
CA SER A 241 -23.60 -5.11 30.47
C SER A 241 -23.62 -3.93 31.46
N GLU A 242 -23.89 -4.21 32.73
CA GLU A 242 -23.84 -3.19 33.80
C GLU A 242 -22.42 -2.66 34.05
N GLU A 243 -21.40 -3.40 33.60
CA GLU A 243 -19.97 -3.09 33.75
C GLU A 243 -19.51 -1.89 32.92
N LEU A 244 -20.29 -1.45 31.92
CA LEU A 244 -19.96 -0.28 31.09
C LEU A 244 -19.78 1.01 31.89
N LYS A 245 -20.47 1.14 33.02
CA LYS A 245 -20.37 2.33 33.89
C LYS A 245 -18.98 2.48 34.51
N ASP A 246 -18.31 1.35 34.72
CA ASP A 246 -17.00 1.29 35.37
C ASP A 246 -15.87 1.09 34.35
N VAL A 247 -16.18 1.04 33.06
CA VAL A 247 -15.24 0.68 32.00
C VAL A 247 -14.03 1.63 31.93
N PHE A 248 -14.19 2.91 32.26
CA PHE A 248 -13.09 3.88 32.30
C PHE A 248 -12.40 3.97 33.67
N LEU A 249 -12.92 3.30 34.70
CA LEU A 249 -12.32 3.30 36.04
C LEU A 249 -11.19 2.28 36.20
N THR A 250 -11.10 1.30 35.28
CA THR A 250 -10.05 0.28 35.25
C THR A 250 -8.87 0.73 34.38
N ILE A 251 -7.67 0.70 34.98
CA ILE A 251 -6.40 1.09 34.34
C ILE A 251 -5.60 -0.16 33.99
N ASP A 252 -6.10 -0.94 33.03
CA ASP A 252 -5.31 -1.97 32.34
C ASP A 252 -4.56 -1.35 31.16
N SER A 253 -3.85 -0.24 31.41
CA SER A 253 -3.13 0.50 30.38
C SER A 253 -1.69 0.03 30.30
N LEU A 254 -1.19 -0.03 29.07
CA LEU A 254 0.25 -0.05 28.83
C LEU A 254 0.89 1.22 29.38
N THR A 255 2.10 1.06 29.89
CA THR A 255 3.03 2.12 30.25
C THR A 255 3.95 2.42 29.07
N LEU A 256 4.67 3.55 29.13
CA LEU A 256 5.69 3.91 28.13
C LEU A 256 6.87 2.92 28.07
N PHE A 257 6.96 1.99 29.03
CA PHE A 257 8.05 1.03 29.15
C PHE A 257 7.64 -0.39 28.78
N ASP A 258 6.36 -0.63 28.50
CA ASP A 258 5.92 -1.91 28.01
C ASP A 258 6.45 -2.13 26.58
N PRO A 259 6.95 -3.34 26.28
CA PRO A 259 7.54 -3.60 24.98
C PRO A 259 6.47 -3.53 23.87
N PRO A 260 6.86 -3.17 22.64
CA PRO A 260 5.96 -3.30 21.51
C PRO A 260 5.53 -4.76 21.33
N PRO A 261 4.33 -5.01 20.78
CA PRO A 261 3.88 -6.38 20.52
C PRO A 261 4.84 -7.10 19.57
N GLU A 262 5.14 -8.37 19.87
CA GLU A 262 5.92 -9.23 18.98
C GLU A 262 5.10 -9.53 17.73
N ILE A 263 5.53 -9.01 16.58
CA ILE A 263 4.90 -9.31 15.29
C ILE A 263 5.47 -10.62 14.77
N GLY A 264 4.73 -11.71 14.93
CA GLY A 264 5.04 -12.98 14.25
C GLY A 264 4.82 -12.84 12.74
N TYR A 265 5.90 -12.81 11.96
CA TYR A 265 5.79 -12.87 10.50
C TYR A 265 5.41 -14.30 10.10
N ALA A 266 4.15 -14.52 9.76
CA ALA A 266 3.75 -15.73 9.07
C ALA A 266 4.39 -15.72 7.67
N ASN A 267 5.20 -16.74 7.40
CA ASN A 267 5.98 -17.04 6.18
C ASN A 267 7.40 -16.44 6.13
N GLY A 268 8.31 -17.15 6.80
CA GLY A 268 9.61 -17.58 6.28
C GLY A 268 10.52 -16.54 5.64
N GLU A 269 11.33 -15.89 6.46
CA GLU A 269 12.73 -15.56 6.14
C GLU A 269 13.45 -15.23 7.46
N GLU A 270 14.15 -16.22 8.02
CA GLU A 270 15.12 -15.99 9.10
C GLU A 270 16.29 -15.19 8.55
N HIS A 271 16.33 -13.89 8.80
CA HIS A 271 17.58 -13.16 8.79
C HIS A 271 18.13 -13.09 10.21
N SER A 272 19.06 -14.01 10.50
CA SER A 272 19.89 -13.98 11.70
C SER A 272 20.76 -12.73 11.70
N HIS A 273 20.35 -11.68 12.41
CA HIS A 273 21.27 -10.64 12.85
C HIS A 273 21.95 -11.11 14.14
N LYS A 274 23.20 -11.57 14.01
CA LYS A 274 24.13 -11.59 15.15
C LYS A 274 24.53 -10.14 15.43
N GLU A 275 23.98 -9.55 16.49
CA GLU A 275 24.58 -8.38 17.11
C GLU A 275 25.82 -8.84 17.89
N GLU A 276 26.99 -8.44 17.39
CA GLU A 276 28.22 -8.48 18.19
C GLU A 276 28.13 -7.43 19.29
N SER A 277 28.13 -7.93 20.53
CA SER A 277 28.29 -7.17 21.75
C SER A 277 29.58 -6.34 21.71
N ILE A 278 29.46 -5.02 21.63
CA ILE A 278 30.58 -4.12 21.91
C ILE A 278 30.67 -3.96 23.43
N GLY A 279 31.82 -4.40 23.96
CA GLY A 279 32.14 -4.43 25.37
C GLY A 279 32.17 -3.05 26.03
N LYS A 280 31.83 -3.06 27.31
CA LYS A 280 32.01 -1.97 28.28
C LYS A 280 33.47 -1.56 28.37
N VAL A 281 33.71 -0.25 28.37
CA VAL A 281 34.71 0.43 29.23
C VAL A 281 33.99 1.58 29.91
#